data_AF-A0A518CKB4-F1
#
_entry.id   AF-A0A518CKB4-F1
#
_cell.length_a   1.000
_cell.length_b   1.000
_cell.length_c   1.000
_cell.angle_alpha   90.00
_cell.angle_beta   90.00
_cell.angle_gamma   90.00
#
_symmetry.space_group_name_H-M   'P 1'
#
loop_
_entity.id
_entity.type
_entity.pdbx_description
1 polymer ?
#
loop_
_entity_poly.entity_id
_entity_poly.type
_entity_poly.pdbx_seq_one_letter_code
_entity_poly.pdbx_strand_id
1 'polypeptide(L)'
;MENSLSHQIERLLNQVRKLRLQAEQAEAYAAPLCQLTAELSHSGLLKEATVLGDFLLTRSYTDDPFSDSAQLLQAALIVPAGIGIIYWDVVEFENHRSSRTEILREAVNHFVPFHELPSAMRGLLLPQIRRLFDGLGQHLQLFGDDSLPSN
;
A
#
# COMPACT_ATOMS: atom_id res chain seq x y z
N MET A 1 -36.24 9.29 18.64
CA MET A 1 -35.44 9.38 17.39
C MET A 1 -34.14 10.17 17.59
N GLU A 2 -34.11 11.25 18.38
CA GLU A 2 -32.91 12.07 18.62
C GLU A 2 -31.70 11.31 19.21
N ASN A 3 -31.92 10.37 20.14
CA ASN A 3 -30.81 9.59 20.73
C ASN A 3 -30.04 8.73 19.70
N SER A 4 -30.67 8.31 18.59
CA SER A 4 -29.99 7.50 17.56
C SER A 4 -29.05 8.34 16.70
N LEU A 5 -29.40 9.60 16.44
CA LEU A 5 -28.59 10.50 15.62
C LEU A 5 -27.35 10.97 16.40
N SER A 6 -27.53 11.37 17.66
CA SER A 6 -26.43 11.79 18.53
C SER A 6 -25.39 10.69 18.73
N HIS A 7 -25.83 9.45 18.98
CA HIS A 7 -24.92 8.31 19.08
C HIS A 7 -24.19 7.99 17.76
N GLN A 8 -24.85 8.17 16.61
CA GLN A 8 -24.20 8.00 15.31
C GLN A 8 -23.14 9.07 15.06
N ILE A 9 -23.42 10.32 15.40
CA ILE A 9 -22.46 11.44 15.30
C ILE A 9 -21.24 11.19 16.19
N GLU A 10 -21.44 10.82 17.46
CA GLU A 10 -20.35 10.48 18.37
C GLU A 10 -19.48 9.33 17.85
N ARG A 11 -20.11 8.28 17.31
CA ARG A 11 -19.40 7.14 16.73
C ARG A 11 -18.53 7.57 15.55
N LEU A 12 -19.06 8.39 14.64
CA LEU A 12 -18.33 8.91 13.49
C LEU A 12 -17.16 9.80 13.93
N LEU A 13 -17.37 10.68 14.90
CA LEU A 13 -16.32 11.53 15.44
C LEU A 13 -15.18 10.71 16.06
N ASN A 14 -15.50 9.65 16.79
CA ASN A 14 -14.51 8.75 17.35
C ASN A 14 -13.72 8.00 16.26
N GLN A 15 -14.39 7.57 15.19
CA GLN A 15 -13.71 6.94 14.05
C GLN A 15 -12.77 7.92 13.33
N VAL A 16 -13.20 9.17 13.11
CA VAL A 16 -12.34 10.22 12.51
C VAL A 16 -11.11 10.50 13.37
N ARG A 17 -11.27 10.60 14.69
CA ARG A 17 -10.14 10.79 15.62
C ARG A 17 -9.16 9.62 15.55
N LYS A 18 -9.66 8.38 15.51
CA LYS A 18 -8.81 7.19 15.37
C LYS A 18 -8.03 7.19 14.05
N LEU A 19 -8.68 7.52 12.94
CA LEU A 19 -8.02 7.59 11.63
C LEU A 19 -6.93 8.66 11.60
N ARG A 20 -7.17 9.82 12.21
CA ARG A 20 -6.15 10.88 12.32
C ARG A 20 -4.93 10.41 13.10
N LEU A 21 -5.14 9.81 14.28
CA LEU A 21 -4.05 9.27 15.09
C LEU A 21 -3.25 8.20 14.31
N GLN A 22 -3.94 7.33 13.58
CA GLN A 22 -3.27 6.33 12.74
C GLN A 22 -2.49 6.97 11.59
N ALA A 23 -2.98 8.07 11.01
CA ALA A 23 -2.28 8.79 9.95
C ALA A 23 -0.98 9.44 10.46
N GLU A 24 -1.03 10.08 11.63
CA GLU A 24 0.16 10.64 12.29
C GLU A 24 1.20 9.56 12.57
N GLN A 25 0.77 8.40 13.08
CA GLN A 25 1.65 7.25 13.29
C GLN A 25 2.23 6.74 11.96
N ALA A 26 1.41 6.65 10.92
CA ALA A 26 1.85 6.18 9.60
C ALA A 26 2.91 7.10 9.00
N GLU A 27 2.75 8.42 9.14
CA GLU A 27 3.75 9.41 8.71
C GLU A 27 5.09 9.21 9.40
N ALA A 28 5.08 8.96 10.72
CA ALA A 28 6.30 8.70 11.48
C ALA A 28 7.04 7.44 11.00
N TYR A 29 6.32 6.41 10.52
CA TYR A 29 6.93 5.19 9.97
C TYR A 29 7.31 5.31 8.48
N ALA A 30 6.56 6.07 7.70
CA ALA A 30 6.78 6.19 6.26
C ALA A 30 8.06 6.94 5.91
N ALA A 31 8.42 7.98 6.67
CA ALA A 31 9.61 8.78 6.37
C ALA A 31 10.94 7.99 6.44
N PRO A 32 11.25 7.24 7.52
CA PRO A 32 12.43 6.38 7.57
C PRO A 32 12.45 5.31 6.47
N LEU A 33 11.28 4.83 6.09
CA LEU A 33 11.14 3.82 5.04
C LEU A 33 11.49 4.36 3.67
N CYS A 34 10.97 5.54 3.31
CA CYS A 34 11.33 6.18 2.06
C CYS A 34 12.84 6.48 1.98
N GLN A 35 13.45 6.84 3.12
CA GLN A 35 14.91 7.01 3.21
C GLN A 35 15.64 5.69 2.94
N LEU A 36 15.26 4.62 3.62
CA LEU A 36 15.87 3.29 3.44
C LEU A 36 15.73 2.79 2.00
N THR A 37 14.55 2.93 1.38
CA THR A 37 14.35 2.54 -0.02
C THR A 37 15.19 3.36 -0.98
N ALA A 38 15.39 4.65 -0.70
CA ALA A 38 16.30 5.49 -1.47
C ALA A 38 17.74 5.02 -1.32
N GLU A 39 18.23 4.74 -0.10
CA GLU A 39 19.57 4.22 0.14
C GLU A 39 19.82 2.88 -0.55
N LEU A 40 18.85 1.95 -0.47
CA LEU A 40 18.89 0.66 -1.17
C LEU A 40 18.99 0.86 -2.68
N SER A 41 18.21 1.79 -3.25
CA SER A 41 18.34 2.14 -4.68
C SER A 41 19.72 2.68 -5.03
N HIS A 42 20.29 3.57 -4.21
CA HIS A 42 21.60 4.18 -4.44
C HIS A 42 22.74 3.16 -4.35
N SER A 43 22.62 2.15 -3.48
CA SER A 43 23.58 1.05 -3.38
C SER A 43 23.67 0.18 -4.63
N GLY A 44 22.65 0.23 -5.51
CA GLY A 44 22.55 -0.61 -6.69
C GLY A 44 22.19 -2.07 -6.41
N LEU A 45 21.98 -2.46 -5.15
CA LEU A 45 21.59 -3.81 -4.73
C LEU A 45 20.16 -4.17 -5.14
N LEU A 46 19.27 -3.18 -5.17
CA LEU A 46 17.87 -3.33 -5.57
C LEU A 46 17.53 -2.27 -6.60
N LYS A 47 17.82 -2.56 -7.87
CA LYS A 47 17.32 -1.74 -8.98
C LYS A 47 15.91 -2.25 -9.31
N GLU A 48 14.91 -1.39 -9.10
CA GLU A 48 13.52 -1.61 -9.55
C GLU A 48 12.73 -2.73 -8.82
N ALA A 49 13.01 -2.93 -7.52
CA ALA A 49 12.24 -3.87 -6.72
C ALA A 49 10.85 -3.33 -6.38
N THR A 50 9.81 -4.14 -6.61
CA THR A 50 8.42 -3.84 -6.25
C THR A 50 7.89 -4.93 -5.33
N VAL A 51 7.49 -4.53 -4.11
CA VAL A 51 6.87 -5.40 -3.10
C VAL A 51 5.41 -5.00 -2.98
N LEU A 52 4.51 -5.92 -3.36
CA LEU A 52 3.08 -5.75 -3.21
C LEU A 52 2.65 -6.25 -1.83
N GLY A 53 1.94 -5.42 -1.09
CA GLY A 53 1.32 -5.75 0.18
C GLY A 53 -0.13 -6.19 0.02
N ASP A 54 -0.84 -6.23 1.15
CA ASP A 54 -2.25 -6.63 1.15
C ASP A 54 -3.16 -5.54 0.58
N PHE A 55 -4.34 -5.98 0.12
CA PHE A 55 -5.43 -5.07 -0.24
C PHE A 55 -5.97 -4.34 0.99
N LEU A 56 -5.98 -3.02 0.90
CA LEU A 56 -6.49 -2.10 1.91
C LEU A 56 -8.00 -1.93 1.82
N LEU A 57 -8.51 -1.96 0.60
CA LEU A 57 -9.90 -1.66 0.30
C LEU A 57 -10.31 -2.41 -0.96
N THR A 58 -11.42 -3.10 -0.84
CA THR A 58 -12.15 -3.73 -1.95
C THR A 58 -13.52 -3.08 -1.94
N ARG A 59 -13.73 -2.04 -2.73
CA ARG A 59 -15.07 -1.46 -2.87
C ARG A 59 -15.74 -2.09 -4.07
N SER A 60 -16.69 -2.98 -3.81
CA SER A 60 -17.79 -3.21 -4.74
C SER A 60 -18.66 -1.97 -4.67
N TYR A 61 -18.78 -1.20 -5.75
CA TYR A 61 -19.70 -0.07 -5.79
C TYR A 61 -21.14 -0.61 -5.83
N THR A 62 -21.72 -0.92 -4.66
CA THR A 62 -23.17 -1.13 -4.43
C THR A 62 -23.85 -2.30 -5.17
N ASP A 63 -25.05 -2.68 -4.69
CA ASP A 63 -26.02 -3.57 -5.36
C ASP A 63 -26.64 -2.91 -6.63
N ASP A 64 -25.90 -2.05 -7.32
CA ASP A 64 -26.38 -1.29 -8.47
C ASP A 64 -25.93 -1.99 -9.76
N PRO A 65 -26.84 -2.51 -10.61
CA PRO A 65 -26.48 -3.31 -11.78
C PRO A 65 -25.81 -2.53 -12.92
N PHE A 66 -25.39 -1.28 -12.71
CA PHE A 66 -24.88 -0.37 -13.75
C PHE A 66 -23.54 0.32 -13.41
N SER A 67 -22.78 -0.14 -12.41
CA SER A 67 -21.42 0.34 -12.16
C SER A 67 -20.37 -0.68 -12.60
N ASP A 68 -19.79 -0.49 -13.79
CA ASP A 68 -18.78 -1.39 -14.37
C ASP A 68 -17.36 -1.26 -13.75
N SER A 69 -17.15 -0.38 -12.77
CA SER A 69 -15.81 -0.06 -12.24
C SER A 69 -15.73 -0.28 -10.73
N ALA A 70 -15.34 -1.48 -10.29
CA ALA A 70 -14.92 -1.70 -8.92
C ALA A 70 -13.45 -1.29 -8.74
N GLN A 71 -13.09 -0.77 -7.56
CA GLN A 71 -11.74 -0.29 -7.27
C GLN A 71 -11.08 -1.11 -6.15
N LEU A 72 -9.84 -1.52 -6.39
CA LEU A 72 -9.00 -2.16 -5.40
C LEU A 72 -7.88 -1.21 -5.03
N LEU A 73 -7.65 -1.05 -3.73
CA LEU A 73 -6.47 -0.36 -3.21
C LEU A 73 -5.53 -1.39 -2.61
N GLN A 74 -4.30 -1.41 -3.08
CA GLN A 74 -3.27 -2.32 -2.58
C GLN A 74 -2.12 -1.52 -1.99
N ALA A 75 -1.62 -1.91 -0.82
CA ALA A 75 -0.40 -1.30 -0.29
C ALA A 75 0.81 -1.74 -1.11
N ALA A 76 1.79 -0.86 -1.31
CA ALA A 76 2.98 -1.19 -2.07
C ALA A 76 4.23 -0.48 -1.55
N LEU A 77 5.38 -1.11 -1.77
CA LEU A 77 6.70 -0.55 -1.62
C LEU A 77 7.44 -0.71 -2.95
N ILE A 78 7.86 0.41 -3.55
CA ILE A 78 8.55 0.44 -4.84
C ILE A 78 9.88 1.15 -4.66
N VAL A 79 10.97 0.56 -5.13
CA VAL A 79 12.29 1.18 -5.10
C VAL A 79 12.55 1.91 -6.42
N PRO A 80 12.87 3.22 -6.42
CA PRO A 80 13.12 4.12 -5.28
C PRO A 80 11.91 4.91 -4.78
N ALA A 81 10.72 4.73 -5.38
CA ALA A 81 9.55 5.60 -5.15
C ALA A 81 9.03 5.62 -3.69
N GLY A 82 9.42 4.64 -2.86
CA GLY A 82 9.07 4.52 -1.45
C GLY A 82 7.80 3.71 -1.24
N ILE A 83 7.03 4.08 -0.22
CA ILE A 83 5.76 3.41 0.12
C ILE A 83 4.58 4.20 -0.40
N GLY A 84 3.52 3.49 -0.75
CA GLY A 84 2.28 4.08 -1.23
C GLY A 84 1.18 3.06 -1.38
N ILE A 85 0.24 3.38 -2.27
CA ILE A 85 -0.80 2.46 -2.71
C ILE A 85 -0.80 2.35 -4.22
N ILE A 86 -1.37 1.26 -4.71
CA ILE A 86 -1.69 1.06 -6.10
C ILE A 86 -3.21 1.09 -6.23
N TYR A 87 -3.68 1.91 -7.17
CA TYR A 87 -5.09 1.95 -7.56
C TYR A 87 -5.31 0.98 -8.70
N TRP A 88 -6.13 -0.04 -8.47
CA TRP A 88 -6.53 -0.95 -9.54
C TRP A 88 -7.99 -0.70 -9.92
N ASP A 89 -8.24 -0.61 -11.21
CA ASP A 89 -9.53 -0.97 -11.76
C ASP A 89 -9.68 -2.50 -11.71
N VAL A 90 -10.84 -3.01 -11.29
CA VAL A 90 -11.05 -4.45 -11.14
C VAL A 90 -10.97 -5.19 -12.46
N VAL A 91 -11.46 -4.61 -13.56
CA VAL A 91 -11.39 -5.25 -14.88
C VAL A 91 -9.93 -5.33 -15.34
N GLU A 92 -9.18 -4.24 -15.16
CA GLU A 92 -7.75 -4.20 -15.44
C GLU A 92 -6.97 -5.21 -14.58
N PHE A 93 -7.26 -5.27 -13.28
CA PHE A 93 -6.61 -6.21 -12.38
C PHE A 93 -6.88 -7.66 -12.76
N GLU A 94 -8.13 -8.02 -13.08
CA GLU A 94 -8.48 -9.38 -13.48
C GLU A 94 -7.79 -9.79 -14.80
N ASN A 95 -7.58 -8.86 -15.73
CA ASN A 95 -6.84 -9.12 -16.97
C ASN A 95 -5.36 -9.48 -16.70
N HIS A 96 -4.76 -8.94 -15.65
CA HIS A 96 -3.35 -9.16 -15.30
C HIS A 96 -3.14 -10.18 -14.18
N ARG A 97 -4.20 -10.55 -13.46
CA ARG A 97 -4.15 -11.39 -12.25
C ARG A 97 -3.43 -12.73 -12.45
N SER A 98 -3.49 -13.29 -13.66
CA SER A 98 -2.82 -14.56 -14.00
C SER A 98 -1.29 -14.46 -14.09
N SER A 99 -0.71 -13.26 -14.21
CA SER A 99 0.72 -13.05 -14.41
C SER A 99 1.29 -12.10 -13.36
N ARG A 100 2.00 -12.65 -12.37
CA ARG A 100 2.67 -11.85 -11.33
C ARG A 100 3.61 -10.80 -11.91
N THR A 101 4.33 -11.13 -12.98
CA THR A 101 5.25 -10.21 -13.64
C THR A 101 4.53 -9.03 -14.28
N GLU A 102 3.34 -9.25 -14.86
CA GLU A 102 2.52 -8.18 -15.43
C GLU A 102 1.95 -7.29 -14.34
N ILE A 103 1.42 -7.87 -13.25
CA ILE A 103 0.94 -7.09 -12.10
C ILE A 103 2.05 -6.21 -11.55
N LEU A 104 3.27 -6.74 -11.37
CA LEU A 104 4.40 -5.95 -10.85
C LEU A 104 4.79 -4.80 -11.80
N ARG A 105 4.73 -5.04 -13.11
CA ARG A 105 5.02 -4.00 -14.11
C ARG A 105 3.95 -2.91 -14.10
N GLU A 106 2.69 -3.31 -14.08
CA GLU A 106 1.56 -2.39 -14.14
C GLU A 106 1.39 -1.62 -12.81
N ALA A 107 1.73 -2.26 -11.69
CA ALA A 107 1.71 -1.66 -10.36
C ALA A 107 2.49 -0.34 -10.28
N VAL A 108 3.61 -0.24 -11.01
CA VAL A 108 4.43 0.97 -11.05
C VAL A 108 3.67 2.13 -11.70
N ASN A 109 2.86 1.86 -12.73
CA ASN A 109 2.10 2.89 -13.45
C ASN A 109 0.95 3.47 -12.62
N HIS A 110 0.41 2.66 -11.70
CA HIS A 110 -0.73 3.02 -10.87
C HIS A 110 -0.35 3.39 -9.42
N PHE A 111 0.95 3.51 -9.16
CA PHE A 111 1.47 3.80 -7.84
C PHE A 111 1.27 5.27 -7.45
N VAL A 112 0.69 5.49 -6.27
CA VAL A 112 0.57 6.80 -5.66
C VAL A 112 1.37 6.81 -4.34
N PRO A 113 2.39 7.67 -4.23
CA PRO A 113 3.28 7.68 -3.07
C PRO A 113 2.56 8.19 -1.81
N PHE A 114 3.00 7.71 -0.66
CA PHE A 114 2.37 7.93 0.65
C PHE A 114 2.07 9.41 0.95
N HIS A 115 2.99 10.31 0.60
CA HIS A 115 2.88 11.74 0.88
C HIS A 115 1.82 12.47 0.04
N GLU A 116 1.35 11.86 -1.05
CA GLU A 116 0.27 12.38 -1.88
C GLU A 116 -1.11 11.87 -1.42
N LEU A 117 -1.14 10.88 -0.53
CA LEU A 117 -2.39 10.26 -0.11
C LEU A 117 -3.19 11.16 0.85
N PRO A 118 -4.54 11.11 0.80
CA PRO A 118 -5.38 11.72 1.82
C PRO A 118 -5.09 11.13 3.20
N SER A 119 -5.21 11.93 4.28
CA SER A 119 -4.89 11.49 5.64
C SER A 119 -5.63 10.21 6.07
N ALA A 120 -6.89 10.04 5.65
CA ALA A 120 -7.64 8.82 5.93
C ALA A 120 -6.98 7.57 5.32
N MET A 121 -6.45 7.68 4.10
CA MET A 121 -5.74 6.59 3.42
C MET A 121 -4.38 6.31 4.05
N ARG A 122 -3.66 7.36 4.47
CA ARG A 122 -2.41 7.21 5.26
C ARG A 122 -2.65 6.42 6.55
N GLY A 123 -3.73 6.72 7.27
CA GLY A 123 -4.10 5.99 8.48
C GLY A 123 -4.43 4.51 8.22
N LEU A 124 -5.09 4.21 7.09
CA LEU A 124 -5.39 2.83 6.68
C LEU A 124 -4.15 2.02 6.29
N LEU A 125 -3.10 2.70 5.82
CA LEU A 125 -1.83 2.06 5.46
C LEU A 125 -1.01 1.60 6.65
N LEU A 126 -1.20 2.19 7.84
CA LEU A 126 -0.38 1.91 9.02
C LEU A 126 -0.17 0.41 9.32
N PRO A 127 -1.20 -0.45 9.30
CA PRO A 127 -1.02 -1.89 9.56
C PRO A 127 -0.21 -2.59 8.47
N GLN A 128 -0.28 -2.09 7.23
CA GLN A 128 0.38 -2.70 6.07
C GLN A 128 1.84 -2.30 5.95
N ILE A 129 2.20 -1.10 6.43
CA ILE A 129 3.59 -0.62 6.44
C ILE A 129 4.52 -1.65 7.12
N ARG A 130 4.07 -2.26 8.22
CA ARG A 130 4.84 -3.31 8.91
C ARG A 130 4.99 -4.58 8.08
N ARG A 131 3.95 -5.00 7.38
CA ARG A 131 3.99 -6.20 6.52
C ARG A 131 4.89 -5.98 5.30
N LEU A 132 4.89 -4.77 4.74
CA LEU A 132 5.77 -4.38 3.65
C LEU A 132 7.25 -4.44 4.07
N PHE A 133 7.56 -4.08 5.33
CA PHE A 133 8.90 -4.27 5.89
C PHE A 133 9.32 -5.73 5.93
N ASP A 134 8.46 -6.60 6.44
CA ASP A 134 8.75 -8.03 6.53
C ASP A 134 8.97 -8.63 5.13
N GLY A 135 8.15 -8.21 4.15
CA GLY A 135 8.30 -8.60 2.75
C GLY A 135 9.60 -8.11 2.11
N LEU A 136 10.01 -6.86 2.38
CA LEU A 136 11.30 -6.34 1.89
C LEU A 136 12.48 -7.10 2.50
N GLY A 137 12.42 -7.43 3.79
CA GLY A 137 13.44 -8.22 4.48
C GLY A 137 13.62 -9.60 3.85
N GLN A 138 12.52 -10.29 3.53
CA GLN A 138 12.57 -11.58 2.81
C GLN A 138 13.18 -11.43 1.41
N HIS A 139 12.84 -10.35 0.69
CA HIS A 139 13.40 -10.10 -0.64
C HIS A 139 14.92 -9.88 -0.57
N LEU A 140 15.38 -9.11 0.42
CA LEU A 140 16.81 -8.87 0.67
C LEU A 140 17.57 -10.14 1.08
N GLN A 141 16.96 -11.04 1.87
CA GLN A 141 17.59 -12.32 2.23
C GLN A 141 17.82 -13.22 1.01
N LEU A 142 16.87 -13.27 0.07
CA LEU A 142 17.02 -14.02 -1.17
C LEU A 142 18.18 -13.49 -2.02
N PHE A 143 18.42 -12.18 -2.05
CA PHE A 143 19.59 -11.60 -2.72
C PHE A 143 20.90 -11.87 -1.98
N GLY A 144 20.86 -12.04 -0.66
CA GLY A 144 22.04 -12.35 0.16
C GLY A 144 22.59 -13.76 -0.09
N ASP A 145 21.72 -14.75 -0.26
CA ASP A 145 22.11 -16.16 -0.45
C ASP A 145 22.73 -16.46 -1.82
N ASP A 146 22.38 -15.69 -2.87
CA ASP A 146 22.93 -15.87 -4.22
C ASP A 146 24.31 -15.18 -4.43
N SER A 147 24.87 -14.53 -3.41
CA SER A 147 26.07 -13.69 -3.53
C SER A 147 27.38 -14.28 -2.99
N LEU A 148 27.41 -15.56 -2.61
CA LEU A 148 28.64 -16.29 -2.30
C LEU A 148 28.97 -17.34 -3.36
N PRO A 149 29.79 -17.05 -4.38
CA PRO A 149 30.50 -18.11 -5.07
C PRO A 149 31.39 -18.82 -4.05
N SER A 150 31.12 -20.10 -3.82
CA SER A 150 32.06 -20.99 -3.16
C SER A 150 33.25 -21.23 -4.10
N ASN A 151 34.35 -20.53 -3.79
CA ASN A 151 35.77 -20.75 -4.16
C ASN A 151 36.45 -19.53 -4.76
#